data_AF-A0A483A9G9-F1
#
_entry.id   AF-A0A483A9G9-F1
#
_cell.length_a   1.000
_cell.length_b   1.000
_cell.length_c   1.000
_cell.angle_alpha   90.00
_cell.angle_beta   90.00
_cell.angle_gamma   90.00
#
_symmetry.space_group_name_H-M   'P 1'
#
loop_
_entity.id
_entity.type
_entity.pdbx_description
1 polymer ?
#
loop_
_entity_poly.entity_id
_entity_poly.type
_entity_poly.pdbx_seq_one_letter_code
_entity_poly.pdbx_strand_id
1 'polypeptide(L)'
;MIFSDNETTDYFEIMVLVDSFVEANSASIVINEDKLFFMIKRIHADFPCINGANNANVFKKSAAFLCEFVGEQVVETFECVMSAELEKITNNGSAIIAFHIVTTMLNNATVQNGEKSIKNPIELSKHSYIDIIDALNDITLQRSFKLVTVLLEQLVYKSNCELQYDVKKLSIT
;
A
#
# COMPACT_ATOMS: atom_id res chain seq x y z
N MET A 1 -1.81 9.28 -8.56
CA MET A 1 -1.23 8.80 -7.29
C MET A 1 -2.31 9.04 -6.27
N ILE A 2 -2.82 7.97 -5.63
CA ILE A 2 -3.87 8.08 -4.62
C ILE A 2 -3.48 9.13 -3.57
N PHE A 3 -4.45 9.97 -3.23
CA PHE A 3 -4.33 11.23 -2.49
C PHE A 3 -3.74 12.35 -3.32
N SER A 4 -4.37 12.54 -4.48
CA SER A 4 -4.54 13.83 -5.13
C SER A 4 -5.34 14.78 -4.24
N ASP A 5 -5.42 16.08 -4.54
CA ASP A 5 -6.25 17.03 -3.78
C ASP A 5 -7.78 16.80 -3.99
N ASN A 6 -8.20 15.64 -4.51
CA ASN A 6 -9.59 15.36 -4.90
C ASN A 6 -10.01 13.92 -4.55
N GLU A 7 -10.95 13.78 -3.61
CA GLU A 7 -11.50 12.48 -3.16
C GLU A 7 -12.13 11.65 -4.30
N THR A 8 -12.79 12.30 -5.26
CA THR A 8 -13.42 11.63 -6.40
C THR A 8 -12.38 11.07 -7.36
N THR A 9 -11.31 11.82 -7.63
CA THR A 9 -10.18 11.33 -8.43
C THR A 9 -9.52 10.13 -7.76
N ASP A 10 -9.30 10.19 -6.45
CA ASP A 10 -8.71 9.08 -5.70
C ASP A 10 -9.57 7.82 -5.77
N TYR A 11 -10.90 7.95 -5.62
CA TYR A 11 -11.84 6.84 -5.78
C TYR A 11 -11.69 6.16 -7.15
N PHE A 12 -11.72 6.94 -8.24
CA PHE A 12 -11.60 6.40 -9.59
C PHE A 12 -10.23 5.75 -9.84
N GLU A 13 -9.13 6.37 -9.38
CA GLU A 13 -7.79 5.78 -9.49
C GLU A 13 -7.72 4.43 -8.76
N ILE A 14 -8.33 4.30 -7.57
CA ILE A 14 -8.40 3.06 -6.82
C ILE A 14 -9.17 1.99 -7.61
N MET A 15 -10.37 2.32 -8.09
CA MET A 15 -11.21 1.37 -8.83
C MET A 15 -10.51 0.87 -10.10
N VAL A 16 -9.83 1.74 -10.85
CA VAL A 16 -9.05 1.35 -12.03
C VAL A 16 -7.95 0.34 -11.69
N LEU A 17 -7.29 0.50 -10.54
CA LEU A 17 -6.24 -0.43 -10.10
C LEU A 17 -6.83 -1.76 -9.60
N VAL A 18 -8.02 -1.74 -9.00
CA VAL A 18 -8.76 -2.96 -8.66
C VAL A 18 -9.17 -3.72 -9.93
N ASP A 19 -9.73 -3.02 -10.92
CA ASP A 19 -10.13 -3.62 -12.21
C ASP A 19 -8.93 -4.23 -12.93
N SER A 20 -7.79 -3.52 -12.92
CA SER A 20 -6.53 -4.03 -13.49
C SER A 20 -6.07 -5.33 -12.81
N PHE A 21 -6.24 -5.43 -11.49
CA PHE A 21 -5.94 -6.66 -10.76
C PHE A 21 -6.90 -7.79 -11.12
N VAL A 22 -8.19 -7.49 -11.18
CA VAL A 22 -9.26 -8.44 -11.55
C VAL A 22 -8.97 -9.06 -12.91
N GLU A 23 -8.68 -8.23 -13.91
CA GLU A 23 -8.35 -8.67 -15.27
C GLU A 23 -7.09 -9.54 -15.29
N ALA A 24 -6.01 -9.09 -14.63
CA ALA A 24 -4.72 -9.80 -14.65
C ALA A 24 -4.76 -11.16 -13.94
N ASN A 25 -5.64 -11.33 -12.95
CA ASN A 25 -5.69 -12.54 -12.12
C ASN A 25 -6.95 -13.39 -12.33
N SER A 26 -7.85 -12.98 -13.24
CA SER A 26 -9.16 -13.62 -13.41
C SER A 26 -9.90 -13.76 -12.07
N ALA A 27 -9.81 -12.71 -11.24
CA ALA A 27 -10.41 -12.67 -9.91
C ALA A 27 -11.85 -12.13 -9.96
N SER A 28 -12.63 -12.39 -8.92
CA SER A 28 -13.93 -11.76 -8.66
C SER A 28 -13.84 -11.05 -7.32
N ILE A 29 -13.99 -9.72 -7.33
CA ILE A 29 -13.79 -8.86 -6.17
C ILE A 29 -15.00 -7.96 -6.01
N VAL A 30 -15.54 -7.90 -4.79
CA VAL A 30 -16.59 -6.95 -4.43
C VAL A 30 -16.01 -5.95 -3.43
N ILE A 31 -16.06 -4.68 -3.79
CA ILE A 31 -15.61 -3.56 -2.97
C ILE A 31 -16.81 -2.97 -2.23
N ASN A 32 -16.67 -2.77 -0.92
CA ASN A 32 -17.60 -1.94 -0.17
C ASN A 32 -17.30 -0.46 -0.45
N GLU A 33 -18.10 0.16 -1.33
CA GLU A 33 -17.91 1.55 -1.73
C GLU A 33 -18.04 2.54 -0.56
N ASP A 34 -18.94 2.27 0.40
CA ASP A 34 -19.13 3.14 1.57
C ASP A 34 -17.87 3.17 2.45
N LYS A 35 -17.26 2.01 2.72
CA LYS A 35 -16.01 1.89 3.47
C LYS A 35 -14.85 2.53 2.72
N LEU A 36 -14.77 2.31 1.40
CA LEU A 36 -13.74 2.91 0.56
C LEU A 36 -13.83 4.45 0.62
N PHE A 37 -15.02 4.99 0.44
CA PHE A 37 -15.24 6.43 0.45
C PHE A 37 -15.01 7.04 1.84
N PHE A 38 -15.46 6.35 2.90
CA PHE A 38 -15.21 6.74 4.29
C PHE A 38 -13.72 6.86 4.59
N MET A 39 -12.93 5.91 4.13
CA MET A 39 -11.48 5.91 4.27
C MET A 39 -10.78 7.02 3.50
N ILE A 40 -11.15 7.24 2.24
CA ILE A 40 -10.58 8.34 1.44
C ILE A 40 -10.80 9.65 2.19
N LYS A 41 -12.03 9.88 2.67
CA LYS A 41 -12.38 11.05 3.48
C LYS A 41 -11.58 11.14 4.78
N ARG A 42 -11.41 10.03 5.50
CA ARG A 42 -10.65 10.01 6.75
C ARG A 42 -9.19 10.40 6.54
N ILE A 43 -8.57 9.89 5.48
CA ILE A 43 -7.17 10.21 5.14
C ILE A 43 -7.01 11.68 4.74
N HIS A 44 -7.96 12.23 3.99
CA HIS A 44 -8.00 13.65 3.63
C HIS A 44 -8.20 14.55 4.84
N ALA A 45 -9.07 14.16 5.78
CA ALA A 45 -9.42 14.94 6.96
C ALA A 45 -8.34 14.89 8.07
N ASP A 46 -7.75 13.72 8.30
CA ASP A 46 -6.84 13.46 9.43
C ASP A 46 -5.65 12.58 9.00
N PHE A 47 -4.78 13.15 8.17
CA PHE A 47 -3.58 12.45 7.72
C PHE A 47 -2.59 12.26 8.90
N PRO A 48 -2.04 11.06 9.14
CA PRO A 48 -1.26 10.72 10.35
C PRO A 48 0.17 11.31 10.37
N CYS A 49 0.44 12.36 9.61
CA CYS A 49 1.71 13.07 9.55
C CYS A 49 1.50 14.53 9.95
N ILE A 50 2.40 15.07 10.79
CA ILE A 50 2.29 16.43 11.37
C ILE A 50 2.07 17.52 10.31
N ASN A 51 2.61 17.34 9.10
CA ASN A 51 2.54 18.32 8.01
C ASN A 51 1.40 18.05 7.01
N GLY A 52 0.48 17.13 7.32
CA GLY A 52 -0.63 16.72 6.44
C GLY A 52 -0.19 15.89 5.23
N ALA A 53 -1.16 15.51 4.40
CA ALA A 53 -0.96 14.68 3.21
C ALA A 53 -0.09 15.36 2.15
N ASN A 54 -0.25 16.68 1.94
CA ASN A 54 0.40 17.41 0.84
C ASN A 54 1.93 17.50 1.00
N ASN A 55 2.43 17.41 2.22
CA ASN A 55 3.86 17.40 2.54
C ASN A 55 4.38 15.99 2.86
N ALA A 56 3.53 14.97 2.78
CA ALA A 56 3.93 13.59 2.99
C ALA A 56 4.62 13.04 1.74
N ASN A 57 5.74 12.35 1.94
CA ASN A 57 6.39 11.62 0.85
C ASN A 57 5.51 10.45 0.38
N VAL A 58 5.83 9.88 -0.79
CA VAL A 58 5.06 8.78 -1.37
C VAL A 58 4.91 7.59 -0.42
N PHE A 59 5.96 7.24 0.34
CA PHE A 59 5.90 6.11 1.26
C PHE A 59 4.87 6.30 2.38
N LYS A 60 4.78 7.51 2.94
CA LYS A 60 3.76 7.85 3.94
C LYS A 60 2.36 7.84 3.32
N LYS A 61 2.18 8.40 2.12
CA LYS A 61 0.89 8.35 1.42
C LYS A 61 0.44 6.90 1.18
N SER A 62 1.33 6.08 0.63
CA SER A 62 1.09 4.66 0.41
C SER A 62 0.81 3.90 1.72
N ALA A 63 1.55 4.17 2.79
CA ALA A 63 1.33 3.53 4.08
C ALA A 63 -0.01 3.93 4.72
N ALA A 64 -0.42 5.20 4.60
CA ALA A 64 -1.72 5.66 5.07
C ALA A 64 -2.85 4.93 4.32
N PHE A 65 -2.79 4.92 2.98
CA PHE A 65 -3.74 4.14 2.16
C PHE A 65 -3.80 2.69 2.61
N LEU A 66 -2.64 2.02 2.67
CA LEU A 66 -2.58 0.59 2.96
C LEU A 66 -3.20 0.27 4.32
N CYS A 67 -2.76 0.98 5.37
CA CYS A 67 -3.24 0.72 6.72
C CYS A 67 -4.74 0.96 6.87
N GLU A 68 -5.27 1.93 6.16
CA GLU A 68 -6.70 2.23 6.16
C GLU A 68 -7.47 1.19 5.35
N PHE A 69 -7.03 0.88 4.13
CA PHE A 69 -7.64 -0.10 3.23
C PHE A 69 -7.84 -1.45 3.90
N VAL A 70 -6.79 -1.90 4.59
CA VAL A 70 -6.82 -3.14 5.34
C VAL A 70 -7.60 -2.99 6.65
N GLY A 71 -7.40 -1.89 7.39
CA GLY A 71 -8.07 -1.67 8.67
C GLY A 71 -9.60 -1.59 8.57
N GLU A 72 -10.14 -1.05 7.49
CA GLU A 72 -11.60 -0.99 7.25
C GLU A 72 -12.17 -2.27 6.63
N GLN A 73 -11.32 -3.18 6.15
CA GLN A 73 -11.75 -4.37 5.41
C GLN A 73 -12.67 -3.99 4.23
N VAL A 74 -12.12 -3.22 3.30
CA VAL A 74 -12.84 -2.66 2.13
C VAL A 74 -13.30 -3.74 1.16
N VAL A 75 -12.55 -4.83 1.03
CA VAL A 75 -12.94 -5.97 0.18
C VAL A 75 -13.94 -6.85 0.93
N GLU A 76 -15.17 -6.95 0.43
CA GLU A 76 -16.23 -7.79 1.01
C GLU A 76 -16.11 -9.24 0.55
N THR A 77 -15.91 -9.41 -0.76
CA THR A 77 -15.78 -10.72 -1.39
C THR A 77 -14.49 -10.72 -2.19
N PHE A 78 -13.71 -11.79 -2.03
CA PHE A 78 -12.46 -11.99 -2.73
C PHE A 78 -12.35 -13.44 -3.21
N GLU A 79 -12.52 -13.64 -4.51
CA GLU A 79 -12.37 -14.94 -5.16
C GLU A 79 -11.23 -14.83 -6.18
N CYS A 80 -10.11 -15.47 -5.89
CA CYS A 80 -8.93 -15.46 -6.76
C CYS A 80 -8.19 -16.78 -6.60
N VAL A 81 -7.66 -17.35 -7.69
CA VAL A 81 -6.78 -18.51 -7.59
C VAL A 81 -5.50 -18.07 -6.87
N MET A 82 -5.20 -18.71 -5.73
CA MET A 82 -4.01 -18.39 -4.95
C MET A 82 -3.39 -19.65 -4.35
N SER A 83 -2.21 -19.52 -3.74
CA SER A 83 -1.56 -20.65 -3.09
C SER A 83 -2.27 -21.03 -1.79
N ALA A 84 -2.28 -22.32 -1.44
CA ALA A 84 -2.90 -22.83 -0.22
C ALA A 84 -2.41 -22.16 1.07
N GLU A 85 -1.20 -21.59 1.09
CA GLU A 85 -0.69 -20.81 2.22
C GLU A 85 -1.40 -19.44 2.37
N LEU A 86 -1.75 -18.79 1.26
CA LEU A 86 -2.51 -17.53 1.28
C LEU A 86 -3.96 -17.77 1.67
N GLU A 87 -4.58 -18.85 1.18
CA GLU A 87 -5.97 -19.21 1.51
C GLU A 87 -6.20 -19.43 3.02
N LYS A 88 -5.13 -19.76 3.77
CA LYS A 88 -5.19 -19.92 5.23
C LYS A 88 -5.27 -18.60 5.98
N ILE A 89 -4.86 -17.50 5.35
CA ILE A 89 -4.94 -16.16 5.94
C ILE A 89 -6.38 -15.69 5.77
N THR A 90 -7.13 -15.63 6.86
CA THR A 90 -8.54 -15.26 6.84
C THR A 90 -8.70 -13.78 6.49
N ASN A 91 -9.64 -13.43 5.61
CA ASN A 91 -9.91 -12.05 5.17
C ASN A 91 -8.71 -11.34 4.47
N ASN A 92 -7.83 -12.11 3.83
CA ASN A 92 -6.64 -11.60 3.15
C ASN A 92 -6.91 -10.64 1.97
N GLY A 93 -8.14 -10.57 1.45
CA GLY A 93 -8.47 -9.85 0.22
C GLY A 93 -8.12 -8.36 0.29
N SER A 94 -8.42 -7.71 1.42
CA SER A 94 -8.07 -6.29 1.60
C SER A 94 -6.56 -6.08 1.66
N ALA A 95 -5.81 -6.99 2.30
CA ALA A 95 -4.35 -6.92 2.35
C ALA A 95 -3.71 -7.13 0.98
N ILE A 96 -4.16 -8.13 0.23
CA ILE A 96 -3.68 -8.42 -1.12
C ILE A 96 -3.92 -7.23 -2.06
N ILE A 97 -5.14 -6.71 -2.07
CA ILE A 97 -5.51 -5.60 -2.97
C ILE A 97 -4.82 -4.30 -2.57
N ALA A 98 -4.78 -3.96 -1.28
CA ALA A 98 -4.07 -2.77 -0.83
C ALA A 98 -2.58 -2.84 -1.20
N PHE A 99 -1.95 -4.00 -1.00
CA PHE A 99 -0.54 -4.19 -1.31
C PHE A 99 -0.28 -4.14 -2.82
N HIS A 100 -1.15 -4.75 -3.63
CA HIS A 100 -1.08 -4.64 -5.09
C HIS A 100 -1.17 -3.18 -5.56
N ILE A 101 -2.18 -2.44 -5.11
CA ILE A 101 -2.38 -1.03 -5.44
C ILE A 101 -1.14 -0.21 -5.08
N VAL A 102 -0.63 -0.37 -3.85
CA VAL A 102 0.53 0.38 -3.37
C VAL A 102 1.79 0.08 -4.17
N THR A 103 2.07 -1.20 -4.43
CA THR A 103 3.27 -1.59 -5.18
C THR A 103 3.20 -1.10 -6.63
N THR A 104 2.02 -1.15 -7.26
CA THR A 104 1.77 -0.59 -8.59
C THR A 104 1.95 0.93 -8.61
N MET A 105 1.44 1.65 -7.62
CA MET A 105 1.59 3.11 -7.54
C MET A 105 3.02 3.56 -7.25
N LEU A 106 3.76 2.81 -6.43
CA LEU A 106 5.15 3.12 -6.12
C LEU A 106 6.03 2.96 -7.37
N ASN A 107 5.64 2.10 -8.30
CA ASN A 107 6.32 1.97 -9.57
C ASN A 107 6.23 3.30 -10.36
N ASN A 108 7.36 3.89 -10.74
CA ASN A 108 7.49 5.22 -11.36
C ASN A 108 7.14 6.42 -10.47
N ALA A 109 6.85 6.23 -9.18
CA ALA A 109 6.65 7.37 -8.29
C ALA A 109 7.95 8.15 -8.05
N THR A 110 7.82 9.44 -7.77
CA THR A 110 8.96 10.30 -7.41
C THR A 110 9.23 10.29 -5.91
N VAL A 111 10.50 10.33 -5.55
CA VAL A 111 11.02 10.38 -4.18
C VAL A 111 11.99 11.54 -4.05
N GLN A 112 12.42 11.86 -2.82
CA GLN A 112 13.36 12.95 -2.53
C GLN A 112 12.87 14.29 -3.13
N ASN A 113 11.63 14.69 -2.81
CA ASN A 113 11.00 15.92 -3.29
C ASN A 113 10.92 16.08 -4.82
N GLY A 114 10.88 14.96 -5.56
CA GLY A 114 10.76 15.00 -7.03
C GLY A 114 12.09 14.81 -7.76
N GLU A 115 13.21 14.69 -7.05
CA GLU A 115 14.54 14.60 -7.67
C GLU A 115 14.84 13.24 -8.29
N LYS A 116 14.26 12.17 -7.75
CA LYS A 116 14.49 10.80 -8.24
C LYS A 116 13.18 10.06 -8.43
N SER A 117 13.18 9.08 -9.32
CA SER A 117 12.02 8.21 -9.57
C SER A 117 12.37 6.76 -9.29
N ILE A 118 11.39 6.00 -8.81
CA ILE A 118 11.46 4.56 -8.65
C ILE A 118 11.37 3.93 -10.05
N LYS A 119 12.41 3.20 -10.45
CA LYS A 119 12.51 2.64 -11.82
C LYS A 119 12.28 1.15 -11.86
N ASN A 120 12.68 0.45 -10.81
CA ASN A 120 12.55 -0.99 -10.71
C ASN A 120 11.34 -1.33 -9.83
N PRO A 121 10.48 -2.26 -10.28
CA PRO A 121 9.36 -2.71 -9.48
C PRO A 121 9.84 -3.41 -8.19
N ILE A 122 8.96 -3.47 -7.21
CA ILE A 122 9.22 -4.21 -5.97
C ILE A 122 9.20 -5.71 -6.28
N GLU A 123 10.29 -6.40 -5.97
CA GLU A 123 10.43 -7.84 -6.19
C GLU A 123 10.54 -8.61 -4.88
N LEU A 124 9.66 -9.59 -4.72
CA LEU A 124 9.53 -10.42 -3.52
C LEU A 124 9.62 -11.91 -3.88
N SER A 125 10.21 -12.69 -2.96
CA SER A 125 10.03 -14.14 -3.02
C SER A 125 8.59 -14.50 -2.67
N LYS A 126 8.09 -15.66 -3.12
CA LYS A 126 6.77 -16.17 -2.73
C LYS A 126 6.61 -16.20 -1.20
N HIS A 127 7.64 -16.66 -0.48
CA HIS A 127 7.63 -16.72 0.99
C HIS A 127 7.49 -15.34 1.62
N SER A 128 8.32 -14.38 1.20
CA SER A 128 8.26 -13.00 1.72
C SER A 128 6.92 -12.34 1.42
N TYR A 129 6.35 -12.59 0.24
CA TYR A 129 5.02 -12.07 -0.11
C TYR A 129 3.95 -12.58 0.85
N ILE A 130 3.90 -13.90 1.10
CA ILE A 130 2.94 -14.51 2.03
C ILE A 130 3.09 -13.92 3.44
N ASP A 131 4.31 -13.86 3.96
CA ASP A 131 4.58 -13.35 5.31
C ASP A 131 4.18 -11.87 5.43
N ILE A 132 4.39 -11.07 4.37
CA ILE A 132 3.95 -9.68 4.33
C ILE A 132 2.42 -9.60 4.34
N ILE A 133 1.71 -10.38 3.51
CA ILE A 133 0.25 -10.36 3.48
C ILE A 133 -0.33 -10.76 4.85
N ASP A 134 0.23 -11.79 5.49
CA ASP A 134 -0.18 -12.23 6.83
C ASP A 134 0.04 -11.11 7.87
N ALA A 135 1.23 -10.49 7.87
CA ALA A 135 1.56 -9.40 8.79
C ALA A 135 0.70 -8.14 8.56
N LEU A 136 0.28 -7.89 7.31
CA LEU A 136 -0.57 -6.74 6.97
C LEU A 136 -2.03 -6.99 7.36
N ASN A 137 -2.49 -8.22 7.49
CA ASN A 137 -3.91 -8.57 7.62
C ASN A 137 -4.62 -7.93 8.84
N ASP A 138 -3.89 -7.67 9.92
CA ASP A 138 -4.41 -7.11 11.19
C ASP A 138 -3.91 -5.70 11.51
N ILE A 139 -3.44 -4.96 10.51
CA ILE A 139 -2.92 -3.60 10.72
C ILE A 139 -4.04 -2.56 10.89
N THR A 140 -3.69 -1.45 11.51
CA THR A 140 -4.53 -0.24 11.57
C THR A 140 -3.67 0.99 11.35
N LEU A 141 -4.26 2.09 10.89
CA LEU A 141 -3.53 3.35 10.68
C LEU A 141 -2.76 3.78 11.93
N GLN A 142 -3.43 3.78 13.09
CA GLN A 142 -2.84 4.27 14.34
C GLN A 142 -1.64 3.44 14.81
N ARG A 143 -1.68 2.12 14.63
CA ARG A 143 -0.66 1.20 15.16
C ARG A 143 0.47 0.96 14.17
N SER A 144 0.16 0.89 12.88
CA SER A 144 1.06 0.32 11.87
C SER A 144 1.64 1.34 10.91
N PHE A 145 1.07 2.55 10.82
CA PHE A 145 1.48 3.58 9.85
C PHE A 145 3.00 3.77 9.75
N LYS A 146 3.67 3.96 10.90
CA LYS A 146 5.13 4.21 10.93
C LYS A 146 5.91 3.00 10.45
N LEU A 147 5.53 1.80 10.88
CA LEU A 147 6.23 0.56 10.51
C LEU A 147 6.00 0.24 9.03
N VAL A 148 4.78 0.37 8.54
CA VAL A 148 4.44 0.17 7.13
C VAL A 148 5.13 1.20 6.24
N THR A 149 5.23 2.46 6.67
CA THR A 149 6.02 3.48 5.95
C THR A 149 7.47 3.03 5.76
N VAL A 150 8.12 2.57 6.83
CA VAL A 150 9.50 2.08 6.77
C VAL A 150 9.60 0.82 5.92
N LEU A 151 8.67 -0.13 6.07
CA LEU A 151 8.64 -1.36 5.26
C LEU A 151 8.61 -1.02 3.76
N LEU A 152 7.67 -0.18 3.32
CA LEU A 152 7.52 0.20 1.92
C LEU A 152 8.78 0.90 1.38
N GLU A 153 9.37 1.79 2.17
CA GLU A 153 10.63 2.47 1.83
C GLU A 153 11.77 1.46 1.65
N GLN A 154 11.93 0.51 2.58
CA GLN A 154 12.97 -0.53 2.49
C GLN A 154 12.75 -1.49 1.32
N LEU A 155 11.49 -1.85 1.02
CA LEU A 155 11.16 -2.68 -0.14
C LEU A 155 11.57 -1.99 -1.45
N VAL A 156 11.33 -0.69 -1.57
CA VAL A 156 11.75 0.10 -2.75
C VAL A 156 13.27 0.20 -2.83
N TYR A 157 13.97 0.48 -1.72
CA TYR A 157 15.43 0.59 -1.71
C TYR A 157 16.14 -0.71 -2.06
N LYS A 158 15.56 -1.87 -1.70
CA LYS A 158 16.10 -3.17 -2.09
C LYS A 158 16.20 -3.32 -3.61
N SER A 159 15.19 -2.84 -4.36
CA SER A 159 15.17 -2.88 -5.83
C SER A 159 15.77 -1.64 -6.50
N ASN A 160 15.94 -0.53 -5.76
CA ASN A 160 16.39 0.77 -6.25
C ASN A 160 17.44 1.36 -5.29
N CYS A 161 18.61 0.73 -5.21
CA CYS A 161 19.63 1.03 -4.20
C CYS A 161 20.18 2.47 -4.28
N GLU A 162 20.09 3.10 -5.44
CA GLU A 162 20.49 4.50 -5.68
C GLU A 162 19.57 5.53 -5.03
N LEU A 163 18.37 5.11 -4.60
CA LEU A 163 17.40 5.95 -3.89
C LEU A 163 17.63 5.96 -2.38
N GLN A 164 18.42 4.99 -1.87
CA GLN A 164 18.68 4.83 -0.46
C GLN A 164 19.49 6.01 0.09
N TYR A 165 19.12 6.52 1.26
CA TYR A 165 19.92 7.50 2.00
C TYR A 165 21.22 6.89 2.53
N ASP A 166 22.19 7.74 2.87
CA ASP A 166 23.49 7.32 3.37
C ASP A 166 23.39 6.30 4.51
N VAL A 167 23.95 5.11 4.28
CA VAL A 167 23.90 4.00 5.22
C VAL A 167 24.96 4.20 6.29
N LYS A 168 24.53 4.35 7.55
CA LYS A 168 25.42 4.30 8.71
C LYS A 168 25.27 2.96 9.41
N LYS A 169 26.39 2.31 9.70
CA LYS A 169 26.40 1.10 10.52
C LYS A 169 25.90 1.47 11.92
N LEU A 170 24.82 0.83 12.36
CA LEU A 170 24.34 0.97 13.73
C LEU A 170 25.40 0.39 14.67
N SER A 171 26.20 1.24 15.30
CA SER A 171 27.01 0.86 16.44
C SER A 171 26.11 0.93 17.67
N ILE A 172 25.63 -0.21 18.12
CA ILE A 172 25.04 -0.34 19.46
C ILE A 172 26.24 -0.41 20.41
N THR A 173 26.76 0.77 20.76
CA THR A 173 27.69 0.94 21.90
C THR A 173 26.93 1.63 23.01
#